data_AF-V5HGP2-F1
#
_entry.id   AF-V5HGP2-F1
#
_cell.length_a   1.000
_cell.length_b   1.000
_cell.length_c   1.000
_cell.angle_alpha   90.00
_cell.angle_beta   90.00
_cell.angle_gamma   90.00
#
_symmetry.space_group_name_H-M   'P 1'
#
loop_
_entity.id
_entity.type
_entity.pdbx_description
1 polymer ?
#
loop_
_entity_poly.entity_id
_entity_poly.type
_entity_poly.pdbx_seq_one_letter_code
_entity_poly.pdbx_strand_id
1 'polypeptide(L)'
;FGTRKSLVFIVHGFGQGDHSEMPIKMKDAFLKKMDCNFVIVLWTKGAKKPWYHIAAANTALVGRQIAFLLWKLTKDFPETVLSSEVHLIGFSLGAHVA
;
A
#
# COMPACT_ATOMS: atom_id res chain seq x y z
N PHE A 1 9.90 0.16 12.81
CA PHE A 1 9.68 1.61 12.69
C PHE A 1 10.36 2.31 13.86
N GLY A 2 11.71 2.36 13.87
CA GLY A 2 12.49 2.83 15.02
C GLY A 2 12.97 4.28 14.92
N THR A 3 12.77 4.91 13.77
CA THR A 3 13.15 6.29 13.48
C THR A 3 11.99 6.95 12.72
N ARG A 4 11.71 8.22 13.00
CA ARG A 4 10.67 8.97 12.30
C ARG A 4 11.04 9.13 10.82
N LYS A 5 10.21 8.56 9.95
CA LYS A 5 10.28 8.64 8.49
C LYS A 5 8.87 8.51 7.93
N SER A 6 8.58 9.19 6.81
CA SER A 6 7.31 9.00 6.11
C SER A 6 7.08 7.52 5.77
N LEU A 7 5.82 7.09 5.83
CA LEU A 7 5.40 5.73 5.51
C LEU A 7 4.56 5.75 4.24
N VAL A 8 5.07 5.11 3.19
CA VAL A 8 4.43 5.09 1.88
C VAL A 8 3.88 3.69 1.60
N PHE A 9 2.57 3.59 1.42
CA PHE A 9 1.90 2.40 0.91
C PHE A 9 1.78 2.48 -0.61
N ILE A 10 2.13 1.40 -1.30
CA ILE A 10 1.94 1.27 -2.74
C ILE A 10 1.03 0.08 -3.01
N VAL A 11 -0.10 0.32 -3.64
CA VAL A 11 -1.14 -0.68 -3.90
C VAL A 11 -1.32 -0.90 -5.40
N HIS A 12 -1.04 -2.11 -5.87
CA HIS A 12 -1.21 -2.48 -7.28
C HIS A 12 -2.70 -2.65 -7.65
N GLY A 13 -2.99 -2.70 -8.95
CA GLY A 13 -4.34 -2.80 -9.47
C GLY A 13 -4.77 -4.20 -9.90
N PHE A 14 -5.80 -4.24 -10.75
CA PHE A 14 -6.41 -5.45 -11.30
C PHE A 14 -5.43 -6.26 -12.16
N GLY A 15 -5.31 -7.56 -11.87
CA GLY A 15 -4.44 -8.50 -12.56
C GLY A 15 -2.94 -8.28 -12.34
N GLN A 16 -2.56 -7.37 -11.44
CA GLN A 16 -1.18 -7.10 -11.07
C GLN A 16 -0.78 -7.88 -9.81
N GLY A 17 0.52 -7.90 -9.51
CA GLY A 17 1.07 -8.64 -8.38
C GLY A 17 2.59 -8.53 -8.28
N ASP A 18 3.21 -9.57 -7.75
CA ASP A 18 4.66 -9.75 -7.61
C ASP A 18 5.46 -9.55 -8.91
N HIS A 19 4.91 -9.98 -10.04
CA HIS A 19 5.48 -9.82 -11.39
C HIS A 19 5.35 -8.38 -11.95
N SER A 20 4.63 -7.49 -11.27
CA SER A 20 4.45 -6.12 -11.72
C SER A 20 5.63 -5.25 -11.27
N GLU A 21 6.29 -4.60 -12.23
CA GLU A 21 7.47 -3.77 -11.94
C GLU A 21 7.12 -2.41 -11.32
N MET A 22 5.90 -1.91 -11.54
CA MET A 22 5.49 -0.56 -11.16
C MET A 22 5.72 -0.27 -9.66
N PRO A 23 5.32 -1.12 -8.69
CA PRO A 23 5.54 -0.83 -7.28
C PRO A 23 7.02 -0.71 -6.90
N ILE A 24 7.88 -1.55 -7.48
CA ILE A 24 9.32 -1.54 -7.22
C ILE A 24 9.97 -0.30 -7.83
N LYS A 25 9.67 0.00 -9.11
CA LYS A 25 10.16 1.20 -9.79
C LYS A 25 9.76 2.48 -9.05
N MET A 26 8.54 2.53 -8.53
CA MET A 26 8.04 3.66 -7.75
C MET A 26 8.77 3.81 -6.41
N LYS A 27 8.94 2.71 -5.66
CA LYS A 27 9.75 2.68 -4.43
C LYS A 27 11.17 3.22 -4.69
N ASP A 28 11.84 2.70 -5.71
CA ASP A 28 13.22 3.10 -6.03
C ASP A 28 13.31 4.57 -6.45
N ALA A 29 12.31 5.08 -7.18
CA ALA A 29 12.24 6.49 -7.53
C ALA A 29 12.06 7.39 -6.30
N PHE A 30 11.22 7.00 -5.33
CA PHE A 30 11.08 7.74 -4.08
C PHE A 30 12.37 7.72 -3.26
N LEU A 31 13.03 6.56 -3.13
CA LEU A 31 14.27 6.43 -2.35
C LEU A 31 15.43 7.27 -2.90
N LYS A 32 15.39 7.65 -4.19
CA LYS A 32 16.33 8.64 -4.77
C LYS A 32 16.08 10.08 -4.31
N LYS A 33 14.93 10.36 -3.68
CA LYS A 33 14.49 11.72 -3.30
C LYS A 33 14.31 11.86 -1.79
N MET A 34 13.85 10.82 -1.11
CA MET A 34 13.51 10.86 0.30
C MET A 34 13.72 9.49 0.94
N ASP A 35 14.28 9.47 2.15
CA ASP A 35 14.42 8.27 2.96
C ASP A 35 13.08 7.98 3.66
N CYS A 36 12.37 6.95 3.19
CA CYS A 36 11.04 6.59 3.66
C CYS A 36 10.94 5.10 3.97
N ASN A 37 9.96 4.74 4.80
CA ASN A 37 9.52 3.37 4.94
C ASN A 37 8.48 3.05 3.85
N PHE A 38 8.54 1.84 3.28
CA PHE A 38 7.61 1.40 2.24
C PHE A 38 6.85 0.14 2.66
N VAL A 39 5.57 0.09 2.30
CA VAL A 39 4.75 -1.13 2.34
C VAL A 39 4.16 -1.34 0.96
N ILE A 40 4.63 -2.37 0.26
CA ILE A 40 4.05 -2.78 -1.01
C ILE A 40 2.94 -3.78 -0.72
N VAL A 41 1.70 -3.44 -1.06
CA VAL A 41 0.52 -4.25 -0.77
C VAL A 41 0.30 -5.23 -1.93
N LEU A 42 0.69 -6.48 -1.71
CA LEU A 42 0.46 -7.57 -2.65
C LEU A 42 -0.86 -8.28 -2.33
N TRP A 43 -1.88 -8.04 -3.15
CA TRP A 43 -3.22 -8.64 -3.06
C TRP A 43 -3.60 -9.40 -4.33
N THR A 44 -2.59 -9.98 -5.00
CA THR A 44 -2.66 -10.63 -6.32
C THR A 44 -3.79 -11.65 -6.46
N LYS A 45 -4.04 -12.46 -5.42
CA LYS A 45 -5.14 -13.44 -5.42
C LYS A 45 -6.50 -12.75 -5.46
N GLY A 46 -6.66 -11.68 -4.69
CA GLY A 46 -7.90 -10.89 -4.63
C GLY A 46 -8.12 -10.02 -5.86
N ALA A 47 -7.05 -9.61 -6.56
CA ALA A 47 -7.08 -8.79 -7.77
C ALA A 47 -7.08 -9.61 -9.08
N LYS A 48 -7.23 -10.94 -9.02
CA LYS A 48 -6.94 -11.85 -10.15
C LYS A 48 -7.91 -11.69 -11.34
N LYS A 49 -7.36 -11.70 -12.57
CA LYS A 49 -8.14 -11.80 -13.83
C LYS A 49 -8.76 -13.21 -14.02
N PRO A 50 -9.91 -13.35 -14.71
CA PRO A 50 -10.72 -12.31 -15.34
C PRO A 50 -11.79 -11.69 -14.42
N TRP A 51 -11.80 -12.03 -13.13
CA TRP A 51 -12.90 -11.75 -12.21
C TRP A 51 -12.94 -10.30 -11.70
N TYR A 52 -13.24 -9.34 -12.58
CA TYR A 52 -13.21 -7.92 -12.25
C TYR A 52 -14.18 -7.53 -11.12
N HIS A 53 -15.42 -8.04 -11.15
CA HIS A 53 -16.43 -7.73 -10.13
C HIS A 53 -16.01 -8.23 -8.73
N ILE A 54 -15.38 -9.42 -8.64
CA ILE A 54 -14.83 -9.94 -7.40
C ILE A 54 -13.65 -9.08 -6.94
N ALA A 55 -12.74 -8.72 -7.86
CA ALA A 55 -11.61 -7.85 -7.54
C ALA A 55 -12.04 -6.46 -7.04
N ALA A 56 -13.08 -5.89 -7.66
CA ALA A 56 -13.67 -4.62 -7.22
C ALA A 56 -14.33 -4.75 -5.83
N ALA A 57 -15.03 -5.85 -5.54
CA ALA A 57 -15.60 -6.07 -4.21
C ALA A 57 -14.51 -6.30 -3.13
N ASN A 58 -13.41 -6.96 -3.50
CA ASN A 58 -12.30 -7.25 -2.59
C ASN A 58 -11.54 -5.99 -2.14
N THR A 59 -11.64 -4.87 -2.85
CA THR A 59 -10.94 -3.63 -2.46
C THR A 59 -11.31 -3.20 -1.04
N ALA A 60 -12.57 -3.36 -0.65
CA ALA A 60 -13.08 -3.03 0.68
C ALA A 60 -12.46 -3.88 1.80
N LEU A 61 -12.09 -5.13 1.52
CA LEU A 61 -11.38 -5.97 2.50
C LEU A 61 -9.92 -5.54 2.62
N VAL A 62 -9.24 -5.33 1.49
CA VAL A 62 -7.83 -4.93 1.49
C VAL A 62 -7.63 -3.56 2.13
N GLY A 63 -8.51 -2.60 1.83
CA GLY A 63 -8.49 -1.27 2.48
C GLY A 63 -8.65 -1.36 3.99
N ARG A 64 -9.56 -2.22 4.47
CA ARG A 64 -9.72 -2.48 5.92
C ARG A 64 -8.47 -3.10 6.56
N GLN A 65 -7.76 -3.98 5.85
CA GLN A 65 -6.51 -4.56 6.33
C GLN A 65 -5.40 -3.50 6.43
N ILE A 66 -5.29 -2.60 5.44
CA ILE A 66 -4.35 -1.48 5.49
C ILE A 66 -4.69 -0.55 6.65
N ALA A 67 -5.96 -0.18 6.82
CA ALA A 67 -6.41 0.68 7.92
C ALA A 67 -6.09 0.05 9.29
N PHE A 68 -6.32 -1.26 9.46
CA PHE A 68 -6.00 -1.97 10.69
C PHE A 68 -4.49 -2.02 10.96
N LEU A 69 -3.67 -2.27 9.92
CA LEU A 69 -2.22 -2.23 10.04
C LEU A 69 -1.74 -0.83 10.44
N LEU A 70 -2.24 0.22 9.77
CA LEU A 70 -1.87 1.59 10.09
C LEU A 70 -2.25 1.95 11.52
N TRP A 71 -3.46 1.58 11.97
CA TRP A 71 -3.89 1.76 13.35
C TRP A 71 -2.96 1.06 14.35
N LYS A 72 -2.53 -0.17 14.07
CA LYS A 72 -1.55 -0.85 14.92
C LYS A 72 -0.19 -0.14 14.93
N LEU A 73 0.29 0.29 13.77
CA LEU A 73 1.59 0.96 13.67
C LEU A 73 1.60 2.30 14.41
N THR A 74 0.54 3.11 14.28
CA THR A 74 0.43 4.38 15.01
C THR A 74 0.26 4.16 16.51
N LYS A 75 -0.40 3.07 16.93
CA LYS A 75 -0.54 2.70 18.34
C LYS A 75 0.77 2.19 18.96
N ASP A 76 1.49 1.33 18.25
CA ASP A 76 2.70 0.67 18.76
C ASP A 76 3.95 1.56 18.61
N PHE A 77 3.94 2.51 17.67
CA PHE A 77 5.05 3.43 17.37
C PHE A 77 4.61 4.90 17.28
N PRO A 78 3.94 5.47 18.30
CA PRO A 78 3.29 6.78 18.22
C PRO A 78 4.24 7.94 17.93
N GLU A 79 5.51 7.84 18.34
CA GLU A 79 6.53 8.87 18.14
C GLU A 79 7.16 8.87 16.75
N THR A 80 7.00 7.78 15.98
CA THR A 80 7.70 7.60 14.70
C THR A 80 6.80 7.32 13.51
N VAL A 81 5.55 6.90 13.74
CA VAL A 81 4.54 6.70 12.71
C VAL A 81 3.40 7.69 12.94
N LEU A 82 3.47 8.82 12.25
CA LEU A 82 2.46 9.88 12.32
C LEU A 82 1.49 9.75 11.14
N SER A 83 0.18 9.76 11.40
CA SER A 83 -0.83 9.68 10.33
C SER A 83 -0.69 10.77 9.27
N SER A 84 -0.18 11.96 9.64
CA SER A 84 0.08 13.06 8.71
C SER A 84 1.28 12.83 7.78
N GLU A 85 2.13 11.84 8.07
CA GLU A 85 3.31 11.45 7.29
C GLU A 85 3.11 10.12 6.55
N VAL A 86 1.86 9.65 6.48
CA VAL A 86 1.47 8.44 5.75
C VAL A 86 0.92 8.83 4.39
N HIS A 87 1.41 8.15 3.35
CA HIS A 87 0.94 8.32 1.98
C HIS A 87 0.42 6.99 1.46
N LEU A 88 -0.83 6.94 1.00
CA LEU A 88 -1.36 5.79 0.27
C LEU A 88 -1.40 6.11 -1.22
N ILE A 89 -0.74 5.27 -2.01
CA ILE A 89 -0.65 5.43 -3.46
C ILE A 89 -1.23 4.18 -4.10
N GLY A 90 -2.37 4.33 -4.76
CA GLY A 90 -3.06 3.24 -5.44
C GLY A 90 -3.13 3.44 -6.95
N PHE A 91 -2.93 2.37 -7.72
CA PHE A 91 -3.13 2.35 -9.16
C PHE A 91 -4.35 1.50 -9.55
N SER A 92 -5.20 1.99 -10.45
CA SER A 92 -6.40 1.29 -10.92
C SER A 92 -7.30 0.88 -9.73
N LEU A 93 -7.70 -0.39 -9.59
CA LEU A 93 -8.45 -0.84 -8.39
C LEU A 93 -7.71 -0.62 -7.08
N GLY A 94 -6.38 -0.53 -7.10
CA GLY A 94 -5.58 -0.14 -5.93
C GLY A 94 -5.87 1.28 -5.46
N ALA A 95 -6.33 2.18 -6.34
CA ALA A 95 -6.76 3.54 -5.95
C ALA A 95 -8.05 3.54 -5.13
N HIS A 96 -8.90 2.52 -5.27
CA HIS A 96 -10.09 2.33 -4.44
C HIS A 96 -9.79 1.55 -3.15
N VAL A 97 -8.60 0.95 -3.04
CA VAL A 97 -8.10 0.31 -1.80
C VAL A 97 -7.48 1.35 -0.86
N ALA A 98 -6.74 2.29 -1.45
CA ALA A 98 -6.07 3.42 -0.78
C ALA A 98 -7.09 4.44 -0.28
#